data_AF-A0A656GAA4-F1
#
_entry.id   AF-A0A656GAA4-F1
#
_cell.length_a   1.000
_cell.length_b   1.000
_cell.length_c   1.000
_cell.angle_alpha   90.00
_cell.angle_beta   90.00
_cell.angle_gamma   90.00
#
_symmetry.space_group_name_H-M   'P 1'
#
loop_
_entity.id
_entity.type
_entity.pdbx_description
1 polymer ?
#
loop_
_entity_poly.entity_id
_entity_poly.type
_entity_poly.pdbx_seq_one_letter_code
_entity_poly.pdbx_strand_id
1 'polypeptide(L)'
;ILIRQYWTVSMGMRGLIMTDMYQGLIAYVLCAALCIFLLFGAQASFVNLSQLPASMLVIPGGAGSTYGPMYMFSLIFTGVIGSMCWPMSFQRIYTASGVRSVKKGTLLTIMLVGGFYGILMLFAAAISQDPNVAAHPQHGWFLSLFDIGGPWLLGLAIMIVLAASIGHVDGCVQVCGTQFANDLATWSKPRSDREKTVLAKVGMVVFIAAASLLAYLTFDYARLQLLAQISYQGIIQLAVPLFFGVFSRRGNKQGAIAGMLVGIVIAIVLTTIYPDDIPALGSLTSGIIGLIFNAGIFVACAIAIKPSAEEVRRVDELFAMAAPARHGVRPIAAMG
;
A
#
# COMPACT_ATOMS: atom_id res chain seq x y z
N ILE A 1 -4.41 -11.33 16.82
CA ILE A 1 -3.78 -11.82 15.55
C ILE A 1 -3.71 -13.35 15.51
N LEU A 2 -3.12 -14.01 16.51
CA LEU A 2 -3.05 -15.49 16.59
C LEU A 2 -4.42 -16.19 16.48
N ILE A 3 -5.44 -15.66 17.16
CA ILE A 3 -6.82 -16.19 17.10
C ILE A 3 -7.36 -16.12 15.67
N ARG A 4 -7.09 -15.03 14.93
CA ARG A 4 -7.51 -14.91 13.53
C ARG A 4 -6.71 -15.84 12.62
N GLN A 5 -5.41 -16.01 12.84
CA GLN A 5 -4.61 -16.95 12.05
C GLN A 5 -5.17 -18.37 12.11
N TYR A 6 -5.67 -18.80 13.28
CA TYR A 6 -6.39 -20.07 13.41
C TYR A 6 -7.62 -20.14 12.48
N TRP A 7 -8.43 -19.09 12.42
CA TRP A 7 -9.58 -19.00 11.51
C TRP A 7 -9.20 -18.91 10.04
N THR A 8 -8.18 -18.12 9.69
CA THR A 8 -7.65 -18.01 8.32
C THR A 8 -7.14 -19.37 7.82
N VAL A 9 -6.44 -20.11 8.68
CA VAL A 9 -5.95 -21.47 8.38
C VAL A 9 -7.09 -22.47 8.24
N SER A 10 -8.19 -22.30 8.99
CA SER A 10 -9.30 -23.25 9.02
C SER A 10 -10.35 -23.03 7.94
N MET A 11 -10.66 -21.76 7.59
CA MET A 11 -11.74 -21.39 6.66
C MET A 11 -11.26 -21.03 5.24
N GLY A 12 -9.95 -20.96 5.01
CA GLY A 12 -9.37 -20.58 3.72
C GLY A 12 -9.79 -19.19 3.24
N MET A 13 -9.76 -18.97 1.92
CA MET A 13 -9.91 -17.63 1.34
C MET A 13 -11.30 -17.01 1.56
N ARG A 14 -12.36 -17.81 1.60
CA ARG A 14 -13.73 -17.32 1.82
C ARG A 14 -13.93 -16.77 3.23
N GLY A 15 -13.42 -17.48 4.25
CA GLY A 15 -13.49 -16.99 5.63
C GLY A 15 -12.71 -15.69 5.80
N LEU A 16 -11.55 -15.58 5.16
CA LEU A 16 -10.75 -14.36 5.19
C LEU A 16 -11.53 -13.17 4.60
N ILE A 17 -12.14 -13.32 3.41
CA ILE A 17 -12.92 -12.25 2.78
C ILE A 17 -14.09 -11.80 3.66
N MET A 18 -14.80 -12.73 4.30
CA MET A 18 -15.89 -12.39 5.21
C MET A 18 -15.39 -11.62 6.44
N THR A 19 -14.31 -12.10 7.07
CA THR A 19 -13.75 -11.40 8.24
C THR A 19 -13.19 -10.02 7.89
N ASP A 20 -12.53 -9.87 6.74
CA ASP A 20 -12.08 -8.58 6.20
C ASP A 20 -13.27 -7.63 5.97
N MET A 21 -14.40 -8.14 5.47
CA MET A 21 -15.61 -7.33 5.25
C MET A 21 -16.18 -6.80 6.57
N TYR A 22 -16.34 -7.65 7.59
CA TYR A 22 -16.85 -7.22 8.90
C TYR A 22 -15.89 -6.23 9.58
N GLN A 23 -14.59 -6.51 9.53
CA GLN A 23 -13.56 -5.62 10.07
C GLN A 23 -13.55 -4.28 9.34
N GLY A 24 -13.71 -4.28 8.01
CA GLY A 24 -13.86 -3.08 7.20
C GLY A 24 -15.11 -2.29 7.57
N LEU A 25 -16.25 -2.94 7.81
CA LEU A 25 -17.47 -2.25 8.23
C LEU A 25 -17.27 -1.52 9.58
N ILE A 26 -16.64 -2.17 10.54
CA ILE A 26 -16.28 -1.57 11.82
C ILE A 26 -15.27 -0.43 11.63
N ALA A 27 -14.20 -0.68 10.87
CA ALA A 27 -13.12 0.28 10.68
C ALA A 27 -13.56 1.54 9.94
N TYR A 28 -14.39 1.40 8.90
CA TYR A 28 -14.76 2.52 8.02
C TYR A 28 -16.13 3.10 8.37
N VAL A 29 -17.18 2.28 8.53
CA VAL A 29 -18.55 2.77 8.71
C VAL A 29 -18.81 3.19 10.15
N LEU A 30 -18.49 2.34 11.13
CA LEU A 30 -18.66 2.70 12.53
C LEU A 30 -17.75 3.86 12.92
N CYS A 31 -16.50 3.88 12.45
CA CYS A 31 -15.60 5.01 12.67
C CYS A 31 -16.11 6.30 12.03
N ALA A 32 -16.58 6.27 10.77
CA ALA A 32 -17.17 7.45 10.13
C ALA A 32 -18.39 7.96 10.90
N ALA A 33 -19.30 7.06 11.31
CA ALA A 33 -20.47 7.43 12.09
C ALA A 33 -20.10 8.04 13.44
N LEU A 34 -19.10 7.48 14.13
CA LEU A 34 -18.56 8.01 15.37
C LEU A 34 -17.96 9.41 15.16
N CYS A 35 -17.12 9.60 14.14
CA CYS A 35 -16.53 10.90 13.83
C CYS A 35 -17.60 11.95 13.54
N ILE A 36 -18.61 11.61 12.71
CA ILE A 36 -19.74 12.51 12.44
C ILE A 36 -20.46 12.87 13.73
N PHE A 37 -20.78 11.90 14.57
CA PHE A 37 -21.45 12.14 15.85
C PHE A 37 -20.64 13.08 16.75
N LEU A 38 -19.32 12.85 16.87
CA LEU A 38 -18.43 13.66 17.69
C LEU A 38 -18.26 15.08 17.15
N LEU A 39 -18.31 15.27 15.83
CA LEU A 39 -18.28 16.58 15.18
C LEU A 39 -19.49 17.47 15.51
N PHE A 40 -20.62 16.87 15.94
CA PHE A 40 -21.77 17.60 16.48
C PHE A 40 -21.70 17.80 18.00
N GLY A 41 -20.68 17.26 18.67
CA GLY A 41 -20.43 17.42 20.09
C GLY A 41 -19.77 18.77 20.44
N ALA A 42 -19.49 18.96 21.73
CA ALA A 42 -18.87 20.18 22.23
C ALA A 42 -17.34 20.20 22.05
N GLN A 43 -16.64 19.10 22.37
CA GLN A 43 -15.17 19.10 22.34
C GLN A 43 -14.58 19.03 20.93
N ALA A 44 -15.15 18.20 20.04
CA ALA A 44 -14.67 18.02 18.67
C ALA A 44 -15.56 18.74 17.64
N SER A 45 -16.20 19.84 18.04
CA SER A 45 -17.24 20.50 17.23
C SER A 45 -16.74 20.98 15.86
N PHE A 46 -17.61 20.97 14.85
CA PHE A 46 -17.38 21.65 13.56
C PHE A 46 -16.97 23.12 13.72
N VAL A 47 -17.40 23.80 14.78
CA VAL A 47 -17.03 25.19 15.06
C VAL A 47 -15.51 25.36 15.16
N ASN A 48 -14.80 24.37 15.71
CA ASN A 48 -13.35 24.40 15.88
C ASN A 48 -12.61 24.50 14.53
N LEU A 49 -13.22 24.02 13.44
CA LEU A 49 -12.63 24.11 12.09
C LEU A 49 -12.47 25.56 11.62
N SER A 50 -13.32 26.47 12.10
CA SER A 50 -13.23 27.90 11.76
C SER A 50 -12.05 28.61 12.46
N GLN A 51 -11.46 27.97 13.47
CA GLN A 51 -10.40 28.52 14.32
C GLN A 51 -9.04 27.86 14.05
N LEU A 52 -8.92 27.08 12.97
CA LEU A 52 -7.68 26.38 12.64
C LEU A 52 -6.53 27.37 12.36
N PRO A 53 -5.34 27.13 12.92
CA PRO A 53 -4.16 27.91 12.59
C PRO A 53 -3.89 27.87 11.09
N ALA A 54 -3.57 29.03 10.50
CA ALA A 54 -3.25 29.12 9.07
C ALA A 54 -2.11 28.19 8.66
N SER A 55 -1.17 27.88 9.57
CA SER A 55 -0.08 26.94 9.35
C SER A 55 -0.54 25.50 9.06
N MET A 56 -1.70 25.06 9.58
CA MET A 56 -2.26 23.74 9.29
C MET A 56 -2.94 23.67 7.91
N LEU A 57 -3.23 24.83 7.30
CA LEU A 57 -3.81 24.94 5.97
C LEU A 57 -2.73 25.05 4.88
N VAL A 58 -1.46 25.13 5.26
CA VAL A 58 -0.33 25.11 4.34
C VAL A 58 0.00 23.68 3.98
N ILE A 59 -0.14 23.35 2.70
CA ILE A 59 0.26 22.05 2.17
C ILE A 59 1.81 21.97 2.19
N PRO A 60 2.40 20.84 2.64
CA PRO A 60 3.85 20.62 2.51
C PRO A 60 4.32 20.87 1.07
N GLY A 61 5.42 21.59 0.87
CA GLY A 61 5.88 22.03 -0.45
C GLY A 61 5.21 23.30 -1.00
N GLY A 62 4.22 23.86 -0.31
CA GLY A 62 3.65 25.17 -0.60
C GLY A 62 4.51 26.34 -0.11
N ALA A 63 4.17 27.56 -0.56
CA ALA A 63 4.83 28.77 -0.08
C ALA A 63 4.66 28.92 1.44
N GLY A 64 5.79 29.09 2.16
CA GLY A 64 5.80 29.18 3.62
C GLY A 64 5.88 27.82 4.36
N SER A 65 6.01 26.70 3.64
CA SER A 65 6.25 25.39 4.24
C SER A 65 7.75 25.10 4.43
N THR A 66 8.10 24.20 5.35
CA THR A 66 9.48 23.74 5.57
C THR A 66 10.02 22.88 4.43
N TYR A 67 9.15 22.24 3.65
CA TYR A 67 9.52 21.37 2.56
C TYR A 67 9.52 22.11 1.21
N GLY A 68 10.36 21.67 0.29
CA GLY A 68 10.40 22.13 -1.08
C GLY A 68 9.20 21.65 -1.92
N PRO A 69 8.99 22.26 -3.10
CA PRO A 69 7.79 22.08 -3.91
C PRO A 69 7.58 20.65 -4.44
N MET A 70 8.64 19.84 -4.51
CA MET A 70 8.56 18.47 -5.02
C MET A 70 8.19 17.45 -3.95
N TYR A 71 8.06 17.84 -2.68
CA TYR A 71 7.80 16.90 -1.59
C TYR A 71 6.44 16.21 -1.74
N MET A 72 5.36 16.97 -1.94
CA MET A 72 4.02 16.39 -2.11
C MET A 72 3.89 15.58 -3.39
N PHE A 73 4.47 16.07 -4.49
CA PHE A 73 4.58 15.28 -5.70
C PHE A 73 5.26 13.95 -5.40
N SER A 74 6.34 13.97 -4.63
CA SER A 74 7.07 12.76 -4.28
C SER A 74 6.22 11.77 -3.51
N LEU A 75 5.55 12.22 -2.45
CA LEU A 75 4.72 11.35 -1.62
C LEU A 75 3.53 10.77 -2.38
N ILE A 76 2.86 11.58 -3.18
CA ILE A 76 1.71 11.13 -3.98
C ILE A 76 2.18 10.14 -5.04
N PHE A 77 3.25 10.48 -5.77
CA PHE A 77 3.75 9.64 -6.84
C PHE A 77 4.28 8.30 -6.32
N THR A 78 5.09 8.31 -5.26
CA THR A 78 5.60 7.06 -4.67
C THR A 78 4.50 6.26 -3.98
N GLY A 79 3.54 6.92 -3.35
CA GLY A 79 2.36 6.27 -2.78
C GLY A 79 1.51 5.58 -3.83
N VAL A 80 1.13 6.28 -4.90
CA VAL A 80 0.27 5.72 -5.97
C VAL A 80 0.99 4.59 -6.70
N ILE A 81 2.18 4.85 -7.27
CA ILE A 81 2.90 3.85 -8.06
C ILE A 81 3.40 2.70 -7.19
N GLY A 82 3.94 3.00 -6.01
CA GLY A 82 4.40 1.99 -5.07
C GLY A 82 3.25 1.11 -4.55
N SER A 83 2.06 1.68 -4.32
CA SER A 83 0.90 0.90 -3.85
C SER A 83 0.49 -0.21 -4.83
N MET A 84 0.66 0.04 -6.13
CA MET A 84 0.36 -0.91 -7.20
C MET A 84 1.38 -2.05 -7.29
N CYS A 85 2.56 -1.86 -6.69
CA CYS A 85 3.63 -2.85 -6.70
C CYS A 85 3.53 -3.86 -5.54
N TRP A 86 2.64 -3.63 -4.56
CA TRP A 86 2.47 -4.56 -3.44
C TRP A 86 1.88 -5.90 -3.90
N PRO A 87 2.52 -7.03 -3.56
CA PRO A 87 2.02 -8.35 -4.00
C PRO A 87 0.64 -8.71 -3.42
N MET A 88 0.24 -8.12 -2.28
CA MET A 88 -1.11 -8.24 -1.72
C MET A 88 -2.20 -7.82 -2.71
N SER A 89 -1.96 -6.76 -3.47
CA SER A 89 -2.92 -6.26 -4.46
C SER A 89 -3.16 -7.30 -5.56
N PHE A 90 -2.10 -7.97 -6.03
CA PHE A 90 -2.18 -9.02 -7.04
C PHE A 90 -2.92 -10.25 -6.53
N GLN A 91 -2.66 -10.70 -5.30
CA GLN A 91 -3.39 -11.83 -4.71
C GLN A 91 -4.91 -11.58 -4.73
N ARG A 92 -5.36 -10.38 -4.35
CA ARG A 92 -6.78 -10.04 -4.35
C ARG A 92 -7.36 -9.99 -5.77
N ILE A 93 -6.61 -9.44 -6.74
CA ILE A 93 -7.03 -9.40 -8.16
C ILE A 93 -7.21 -10.82 -8.72
N TYR A 94 -6.30 -11.75 -8.43
CA TYR A 94 -6.38 -13.13 -8.92
C TYR A 94 -7.51 -13.94 -8.30
N THR A 95 -7.91 -13.62 -7.07
CA THR A 95 -9.04 -14.29 -6.39
C THR A 95 -10.40 -13.70 -6.73
N ALA A 96 -10.44 -12.61 -7.50
CA ALA A 96 -11.70 -11.97 -7.88
C ALA A 96 -12.47 -12.81 -8.91
N SER A 97 -13.81 -12.73 -8.90
CA SER A 97 -14.68 -13.45 -9.83
C SER A 97 -14.61 -12.99 -11.29
N GLY A 98 -13.82 -11.95 -11.58
CA GLY A 98 -13.57 -11.46 -12.92
C GLY A 98 -13.23 -9.97 -12.98
N VAL A 99 -12.83 -9.49 -14.16
CA VAL A 99 -12.38 -8.11 -14.39
C VAL A 99 -13.45 -7.07 -14.02
N ARG A 100 -14.72 -7.36 -14.31
CA ARG A 100 -15.84 -6.45 -13.97
C ARG A 100 -15.97 -6.27 -12.45
N SER A 101 -15.79 -7.36 -11.69
CA SER A 101 -15.84 -7.33 -10.23
C SER A 101 -14.67 -6.52 -9.65
N VAL A 102 -13.47 -6.69 -10.20
CA VAL A 102 -12.29 -5.87 -9.82
C VAL A 102 -12.57 -4.39 -10.07
N LYS A 103 -12.98 -4.01 -11.28
CA LYS A 103 -13.26 -2.59 -11.63
C LYS A 103 -14.34 -1.98 -10.73
N LYS A 104 -15.45 -2.71 -10.52
CA LYS A 104 -16.53 -2.25 -9.64
C LYS A 104 -16.05 -2.11 -8.19
N GLY A 105 -15.30 -3.10 -7.71
CA GLY A 105 -14.70 -3.08 -6.38
C GLY A 105 -13.80 -1.85 -6.18
N THR A 106 -12.88 -1.59 -7.11
CA THR A 106 -11.99 -0.43 -7.08
C THR A 106 -12.76 0.89 -7.01
N LEU A 107 -13.79 1.08 -7.83
CA LEU A 107 -14.58 2.32 -7.82
C LEU A 107 -15.32 2.52 -6.48
N LEU A 108 -15.93 1.46 -5.94
CA LEU A 108 -16.60 1.51 -4.64
C LEU A 108 -15.61 1.81 -3.51
N THR A 109 -14.43 1.19 -3.54
CA THR A 109 -13.37 1.44 -2.56
C THR A 109 -12.92 2.90 -2.61
N ILE A 110 -12.72 3.48 -3.79
CA ILE A 110 -12.33 4.91 -3.92
C ILE A 110 -13.37 5.82 -3.25
N MET A 111 -14.67 5.59 -3.50
CA MET A 111 -15.73 6.40 -2.91
C MET A 111 -15.81 6.23 -1.39
N LEU A 112 -15.79 4.97 -0.91
CA LEU A 112 -15.91 4.66 0.52
C LEU A 112 -14.70 5.18 1.31
N VAL A 113 -13.49 4.91 0.83
CA VAL A 113 -12.24 5.31 1.47
C VAL A 113 -12.04 6.82 1.39
N GLY A 114 -12.37 7.44 0.26
CA GLY A 114 -12.32 8.90 0.10
C GLY A 114 -13.28 9.62 1.05
N GLY A 115 -14.53 9.15 1.15
CA GLY A 115 -15.51 9.70 2.10
C GLY A 115 -15.10 9.51 3.56
N PHE A 116 -14.66 8.30 3.91
CA PHE A 116 -14.14 8.00 5.24
C PHE A 116 -12.95 8.87 5.63
N TYR A 117 -11.92 8.96 4.78
CA TYR A 117 -10.75 9.79 5.07
C TYR A 117 -11.11 11.26 5.19
N GLY A 118 -12.03 11.76 4.35
CA GLY A 118 -12.54 13.12 4.47
C GLY A 118 -13.13 13.39 5.87
N ILE A 119 -14.02 12.50 6.33
CA ILE A 119 -14.64 12.61 7.67
C ILE A 119 -13.59 12.50 8.78
N LEU A 120 -12.67 11.53 8.69
CA LEU A 120 -11.63 11.33 9.69
C LEU A 120 -10.69 12.54 9.76
N MET A 121 -10.34 13.15 8.62
CA MET A 121 -9.50 14.35 8.58
C MET A 121 -10.22 15.58 9.15
N LEU A 122 -11.53 15.73 8.91
CA LEU A 122 -12.33 16.77 9.54
C LEU A 122 -12.34 16.61 11.06
N PHE A 123 -12.54 15.38 11.56
CA PHE A 123 -12.45 15.10 13.00
C PHE A 123 -11.05 15.42 13.55
N ALA A 124 -10.00 14.92 12.90
CA ALA A 124 -8.61 15.17 13.31
C ALA A 124 -8.28 16.67 13.35
N ALA A 125 -8.76 17.45 12.38
CA ALA A 125 -8.61 18.89 12.38
C ALA A 125 -9.38 19.54 13.53
N ALA A 126 -10.63 19.13 13.79
CA ALA A 126 -11.46 19.70 14.85
C ALA A 126 -10.87 19.50 16.27
N ILE A 127 -10.12 18.42 16.50
CA ILE A 127 -9.44 18.14 17.76
C ILE A 127 -7.98 18.63 17.80
N SER A 128 -7.46 19.19 16.71
CA SER A 128 -6.02 19.50 16.57
C SER A 128 -5.50 20.55 17.55
N GLN A 129 -6.39 21.39 18.08
CA GLN A 129 -6.07 22.45 19.05
C GLN A 129 -6.23 22.00 20.51
N ASP A 130 -6.67 20.76 20.74
CA ASP A 130 -6.71 20.20 22.09
C ASP A 130 -5.27 20.09 22.64
N PRO A 131 -4.97 20.63 23.84
CA PRO A 131 -3.61 20.61 24.39
C PRO A 131 -3.01 19.21 24.52
N ASN A 132 -3.81 18.20 24.87
CA ASN A 132 -3.34 16.81 25.02
C ASN A 132 -3.01 16.21 23.65
N VAL A 133 -3.83 16.49 22.64
CA VAL A 133 -3.63 16.02 21.26
C VAL A 133 -2.43 16.71 20.62
N ALA A 134 -2.28 18.03 20.79
CA ALA A 134 -1.17 18.80 20.24
C ALA A 134 0.18 18.37 20.86
N ALA A 135 0.21 18.02 22.15
CA ALA A 135 1.40 17.49 22.81
C ALA A 135 1.76 16.06 22.35
N HIS A 136 0.76 15.24 21.98
CA HIS A 136 0.94 13.84 21.62
C HIS A 136 0.21 13.47 20.32
N PRO A 137 0.60 14.02 19.16
CA PRO A 137 -0.18 13.90 17.92
C PRO A 137 -0.35 12.46 17.43
N GLN A 138 0.63 11.58 17.68
CA GLN A 138 0.53 10.14 17.36
C GLN A 138 -0.60 9.43 18.13
N HIS A 139 -0.89 9.90 19.34
CA HIS A 139 -1.91 9.34 20.21
C HIS A 139 -3.21 10.14 20.15
N GLY A 140 -3.31 11.15 19.29
CA GLY A 140 -4.43 12.08 19.22
C GLY A 140 -5.80 11.42 19.10
N TRP A 141 -5.90 10.34 18.31
CA TRP A 141 -7.11 9.53 18.20
C TRP A 141 -7.55 8.94 19.57
N PHE A 142 -6.63 8.32 20.30
CA PHE A 142 -6.94 7.65 21.57
C PHE A 142 -7.18 8.66 22.69
N LEU A 143 -6.35 9.70 22.78
CA LEU A 143 -6.44 10.73 23.81
C LEU A 143 -7.74 11.53 23.67
N SER A 144 -8.08 12.00 22.46
CA SER A 144 -9.33 12.74 22.25
C SER A 144 -10.56 11.91 22.62
N LEU A 145 -10.61 10.63 22.25
CA LEU A 145 -11.73 9.75 22.58
C LEU A 145 -11.83 9.48 24.09
N PHE A 146 -10.69 9.39 24.77
CA PHE A 146 -10.65 9.28 26.23
C PHE A 146 -11.12 10.57 26.91
N ASP A 147 -10.68 11.73 26.43
CA ASP A 147 -11.05 13.03 27.01
C ASP A 147 -12.54 13.35 26.79
N ILE A 148 -13.12 12.88 25.69
CA ILE A 148 -14.54 13.10 25.36
C ILE A 148 -15.48 12.17 26.14
N GLY A 149 -15.15 10.87 26.24
CA GLY A 149 -16.10 9.86 26.75
C GLY A 149 -15.47 8.78 27.61
N GLY A 150 -14.26 9.03 28.11
CA GLY A 150 -13.58 8.18 29.08
C GLY A 150 -13.23 6.78 28.56
N PRO A 151 -13.14 5.78 29.45
CA PRO A 151 -12.73 4.42 29.11
C PRO A 151 -13.60 3.73 28.04
N TRP A 152 -14.88 4.09 27.94
CA TRP A 152 -15.80 3.48 26.98
C TRP A 152 -15.48 3.89 25.54
N LEU A 153 -15.31 5.19 25.29
CA LEU A 153 -14.91 5.67 23.97
C LEU A 153 -13.49 5.26 23.62
N LEU A 154 -12.57 5.21 24.60
CA LEU A 154 -11.24 4.65 24.40
C LEU A 154 -11.30 3.17 24.00
N GLY A 155 -12.11 2.36 24.67
CA GLY A 155 -12.32 0.95 24.31
C GLY A 155 -12.85 0.79 22.89
N LEU A 156 -13.80 1.64 22.49
CA LEU A 156 -14.32 1.70 21.12
C LEU A 156 -13.22 2.11 20.12
N ALA A 157 -12.40 3.11 20.46
CA ALA A 157 -11.28 3.58 19.66
C ALA A 157 -10.28 2.46 19.36
N ILE A 158 -9.89 1.72 20.41
CA ILE A 158 -8.99 0.58 20.31
C ILE A 158 -9.59 -0.52 19.45
N MET A 159 -10.88 -0.82 19.64
CA MET A 159 -11.59 -1.82 18.85
C MET A 159 -11.60 -1.47 17.36
N ILE A 160 -11.89 -0.21 17.01
CA ILE A 160 -11.88 0.30 15.62
C ILE A 160 -10.49 0.15 15.00
N VAL A 161 -9.43 0.60 15.69
CA VAL A 161 -8.06 0.52 15.18
C VAL A 161 -7.59 -0.92 15.04
N LEU A 162 -7.95 -1.80 15.99
CA LEU A 162 -7.67 -3.23 15.90
C LEU A 162 -8.38 -3.87 14.71
N ALA A 163 -9.66 -3.55 14.48
CA ALA A 163 -10.41 -4.05 13.34
C ALA A 163 -9.75 -3.64 12.01
N ALA A 164 -9.34 -2.36 11.89
CA ALA A 164 -8.65 -1.85 10.71
C ALA A 164 -7.29 -2.54 10.47
N SER A 165 -6.50 -2.72 11.54
CA SER A 165 -5.12 -3.19 11.44
C SER A 165 -5.02 -4.70 11.21
N ILE A 166 -5.88 -5.48 11.86
CA ILE A 166 -5.83 -6.95 11.78
C ILE A 166 -6.01 -7.41 10.33
N GLY A 167 -6.96 -6.82 9.60
CA GLY A 167 -7.23 -7.01 8.17
C GLY A 167 -5.95 -6.96 7.33
N HIS A 168 -5.26 -5.82 7.48
CA HIS A 168 -4.07 -5.49 6.72
C HIS A 168 -2.87 -6.39 7.07
N VAL A 169 -2.58 -6.57 8.37
CA VAL A 169 -1.45 -7.39 8.84
C VAL A 169 -1.56 -8.84 8.38
N ASP A 170 -2.77 -9.43 8.45
CA ASP A 170 -3.00 -10.80 8.01
C ASP A 170 -2.72 -10.98 6.51
N GLY A 171 -3.20 -10.04 5.68
CA GLY A 171 -2.94 -10.06 4.25
C GLY A 171 -1.44 -9.96 3.93
N CYS A 172 -0.70 -9.10 4.63
CA CYS A 172 0.76 -8.98 4.44
C CYS A 172 1.47 -10.30 4.80
N VAL A 173 1.14 -10.88 5.95
CA VAL A 173 1.76 -12.13 6.42
C VAL A 173 1.45 -13.28 5.47
N GLN A 174 0.22 -13.38 4.98
CA GLN A 174 -0.20 -14.42 4.03
C GLN A 174 0.57 -14.33 2.70
N VAL A 175 0.74 -13.12 2.17
CA VAL A 175 1.53 -12.89 0.95
C VAL A 175 2.98 -13.30 1.17
N CYS A 176 3.61 -12.86 2.26
CA CYS A 176 5.00 -13.24 2.55
C CYS A 176 5.16 -14.76 2.70
N GLY A 177 4.22 -15.42 3.37
CA GLY A 177 4.22 -16.88 3.51
C GLY A 177 4.07 -17.61 2.17
N THR A 178 3.16 -17.16 1.32
CA THR A 178 2.94 -17.79 0.01
C THR A 178 4.11 -17.54 -0.95
N GLN A 179 4.71 -16.35 -0.94
CA GLN A 179 5.93 -16.05 -1.70
C GLN A 179 7.12 -16.89 -1.20
N PHE A 180 7.31 -16.99 0.12
CA PHE A 180 8.33 -17.86 0.67
C PHE A 180 8.17 -19.33 0.22
N ALA A 181 6.94 -19.84 0.22
CA ALA A 181 6.68 -21.23 -0.16
C ALA A 181 6.81 -21.50 -1.67
N ASN A 182 6.43 -20.56 -2.53
CA ASN A 182 6.41 -20.74 -3.99
C ASN A 182 7.68 -20.26 -4.69
N ASP A 183 8.40 -19.30 -4.12
CA ASP A 183 9.56 -18.68 -4.77
C ASP A 183 10.87 -19.16 -4.13
N LEU A 184 10.99 -19.09 -2.80
CA LEU A 184 12.23 -19.44 -2.09
C LEU A 184 12.32 -20.95 -1.82
N ALA A 185 11.28 -21.53 -1.24
CA ALA A 185 11.31 -22.90 -0.74
C ALA A 185 11.29 -23.95 -1.87
N THR A 186 10.85 -23.57 -3.07
CA THR A 186 10.81 -24.40 -4.27
C THR A 186 11.87 -24.04 -5.31
N TRP A 187 12.76 -23.08 -5.01
CA TRP A 187 13.83 -22.66 -5.93
C TRP A 187 14.74 -23.82 -6.37
N SER A 188 15.07 -24.73 -5.45
CA SER A 188 16.02 -25.82 -5.70
C SER A 188 15.36 -27.16 -6.04
N LYS A 189 14.13 -27.41 -5.56
CA LYS A 189 13.42 -28.67 -5.77
C LYS A 189 11.91 -28.43 -5.84
N PRO A 190 11.21 -28.99 -6.85
CA PRO A 190 9.75 -29.03 -6.85
C PRO A 190 9.24 -29.71 -5.58
N ARG A 191 8.28 -29.08 -4.90
CA ARG A 191 7.62 -29.61 -3.70
C ARG A 191 6.15 -29.85 -3.97
N SER A 192 5.59 -30.83 -3.27
CA SER A 192 4.16 -31.13 -3.32
C SER A 192 3.32 -30.00 -2.72
N ASP A 193 2.03 -29.93 -3.07
CA ASP A 193 1.13 -28.89 -2.57
C ASP A 193 0.96 -28.93 -1.04
N ARG A 194 1.03 -30.12 -0.45
CA ARG A 194 1.00 -30.30 1.01
C ARG A 194 2.24 -29.70 1.66
N GLU A 195 3.42 -29.93 1.10
CA GLU A 195 4.67 -29.35 1.59
C GLU A 195 4.67 -27.83 1.44
N LYS A 196 4.26 -27.30 0.28
CA LYS A 196 4.13 -25.85 0.06
C LYS A 196 3.19 -25.20 1.07
N THR A 197 2.06 -25.84 1.36
CA THR A 197 1.10 -25.34 2.37
C THR A 197 1.73 -25.28 3.75
N VAL A 198 2.48 -26.31 4.15
CA VAL A 198 3.18 -26.32 5.45
C VAL A 198 4.26 -25.24 5.49
N LEU A 199 5.08 -25.12 4.44
CA LEU A 199 6.12 -24.10 4.33
C LEU A 199 5.56 -22.68 4.37
N ALA A 200 4.42 -22.45 3.71
CA ALA A 200 3.74 -21.16 3.75
C ALA A 200 3.32 -20.81 5.18
N LYS A 201 2.69 -21.76 5.89
CA LYS A 201 2.28 -21.57 7.30
C LYS A 201 3.47 -21.33 8.23
N VAL A 202 4.57 -22.08 8.06
CA VAL A 202 5.81 -21.87 8.82
C VAL A 202 6.39 -20.49 8.53
N GLY A 203 6.47 -20.10 7.24
CA GLY A 203 6.90 -18.78 6.83
C GLY A 203 6.06 -17.68 7.47
N MET A 204 4.72 -17.81 7.46
CA MET A 204 3.82 -16.87 8.12
C MET A 204 4.12 -16.70 9.61
N VAL A 205 4.37 -17.79 10.35
CA VAL A 205 4.73 -17.74 11.77
C VAL A 205 6.09 -17.07 11.99
N VAL A 206 7.08 -17.34 11.13
CA VAL A 206 8.38 -16.68 11.22
C VAL A 206 8.26 -15.18 10.95
N PHE A 207 7.55 -14.79 9.90
CA PHE A 207 7.33 -13.38 9.56
C PHE A 207 6.55 -12.66 10.65
N ILE A 208 5.53 -13.27 11.25
CA ILE A 208 4.76 -12.64 12.32
C ILE A 208 5.60 -12.45 13.58
N ALA A 209 6.47 -13.42 13.92
CA ALA A 209 7.38 -13.31 15.06
C ALA A 209 8.41 -12.20 14.82
N ALA A 210 9.03 -12.16 13.64
CA ALA A 210 9.98 -11.12 13.26
C ALA A 210 9.32 -9.73 13.25
N ALA A 211 8.13 -9.60 12.66
CA ALA A 211 7.38 -8.34 12.64
C ALA A 211 6.97 -7.89 14.05
N SER A 212 6.60 -8.83 14.93
CA SER A 212 6.25 -8.52 16.33
C SER A 212 7.47 -8.03 17.11
N LEU A 213 8.64 -8.64 16.89
CA LEU A 213 9.90 -8.19 17.48
C LEU A 213 10.27 -6.79 16.97
N LEU A 214 10.22 -6.56 15.65
CA LEU A 214 10.48 -5.23 15.10
C LEU A 214 9.51 -4.19 15.66
N ALA A 215 8.21 -4.49 15.70
CA ALA A 215 7.21 -3.60 16.27
C ALA A 215 7.50 -3.25 17.74
N TYR A 216 7.98 -4.22 18.54
CA TYR A 216 8.42 -3.97 19.91
C TYR A 216 9.68 -3.10 20.00
N LEU A 217 10.60 -3.22 19.03
CA LEU A 217 11.82 -2.39 19.00
C LEU A 217 11.56 -0.97 18.46
N THR A 218 10.51 -0.77 17.67
CA THR A 218 10.21 0.50 16.99
C THR A 218 8.96 1.21 17.53
N PHE A 219 8.40 0.79 18.68
CA PHE A 219 7.12 1.31 19.16
C PHE A 219 7.15 2.82 19.49
N ASP A 220 8.32 3.34 19.87
CA ASP A 220 8.53 4.74 20.30
C ASP A 220 9.09 5.63 19.18
N TYR A 221 8.95 5.21 17.91
CA TYR A 221 9.37 6.04 16.79
C TYR A 221 8.47 7.30 16.69
N ALA A 222 9.06 8.47 16.89
CA ALA A 222 8.36 9.76 16.92
C ALA A 222 7.50 10.03 15.67
N ARG A 223 7.88 9.48 14.51
CA ARG A 223 7.17 9.62 13.24
C ARG A 223 6.94 8.27 12.57
N LEU A 224 5.91 7.54 13.01
CA LEU A 224 5.49 6.28 12.37
C LEU A 224 5.22 6.44 10.86
N GLN A 225 4.76 7.62 10.44
CA GLN A 225 4.57 7.95 9.02
C GLN A 225 5.89 7.86 8.21
N LEU A 226 7.03 8.19 8.81
CA LEU A 226 8.33 8.13 8.14
C LEU A 226 8.71 6.67 7.81
N LEU A 227 8.40 5.74 8.71
CA LEU A 227 8.61 4.32 8.46
C LEU A 227 7.76 3.82 7.27
N ALA A 228 6.53 4.31 7.14
CA ALA A 228 5.69 4.03 5.98
C ALA A 228 6.30 4.66 4.71
N GLN A 229 6.79 5.90 4.77
CA GLN A 229 7.46 6.56 3.64
C GLN A 229 8.68 5.77 3.15
N ILE A 230 9.55 5.30 4.05
CA ILE A 230 10.71 4.45 3.72
C ILE A 230 10.26 3.19 2.99
N SER A 231 9.18 2.55 3.46
CA SER A 231 8.62 1.36 2.82
C SER A 231 8.20 1.63 1.36
N TYR A 232 7.62 2.79 1.09
CA TYR A 232 7.27 3.22 -0.26
C TYR A 232 8.49 3.55 -1.14
N GLN A 233 9.57 4.08 -0.56
CA GLN A 233 10.82 4.36 -1.28
C GLN A 233 11.49 3.08 -1.81
N GLY A 234 11.34 1.97 -1.08
CA GLY A 234 11.81 0.65 -1.51
C GLY A 234 10.89 -0.02 -2.52
N ILE A 235 9.58 -0.12 -2.23
CA ILE A 235 8.64 -0.89 -3.08
C ILE A 235 8.49 -0.30 -4.48
N ILE A 236 8.62 1.02 -4.64
CA ILE A 236 8.51 1.69 -5.93
C ILE A 236 9.57 1.22 -6.93
N GLN A 237 10.70 0.66 -6.47
CA GLN A 237 11.74 0.14 -7.36
C GLN A 237 11.26 -1.07 -8.18
N LEU A 238 10.21 -1.76 -7.73
CA LEU A 238 9.56 -2.81 -8.50
C LEU A 238 8.73 -2.27 -9.67
N ALA A 239 8.37 -0.99 -9.66
CA ALA A 239 7.51 -0.39 -10.68
C ALA A 239 8.13 -0.44 -12.08
N VAL A 240 9.43 -0.24 -12.20
CA VAL A 240 10.13 -0.27 -13.49
C VAL A 240 9.97 -1.64 -14.17
N PRO A 241 10.48 -2.75 -13.59
CA PRO A 241 10.34 -4.06 -14.24
C PRO A 241 8.87 -4.49 -14.37
N LEU A 242 8.00 -4.11 -13.43
CA LEU A 242 6.58 -4.48 -13.47
C LEU A 242 5.83 -3.79 -14.62
N PHE A 243 5.87 -2.46 -14.71
CA PHE A 243 5.13 -1.72 -15.72
C PHE A 243 5.83 -1.76 -17.08
N PHE A 244 7.14 -1.53 -17.15
CA PHE A 244 7.85 -1.63 -18.42
C PHE A 244 7.87 -3.07 -18.95
N GLY A 245 7.93 -4.08 -18.09
CA GLY A 245 7.85 -5.48 -18.52
C GLY A 245 6.51 -5.86 -19.12
N VAL A 246 5.41 -5.28 -18.64
CA VAL A 246 4.06 -5.52 -19.18
C VAL A 246 3.82 -4.76 -20.48
N PHE A 247 4.33 -3.53 -20.60
CA PHE A 247 4.02 -2.66 -21.75
C PHE A 247 5.09 -2.60 -22.84
N SER A 248 6.29 -3.14 -22.59
CA SER A 248 7.39 -3.13 -23.56
C SER A 248 7.76 -4.54 -24.02
N ARG A 249 7.98 -4.68 -25.32
CA ARG A 249 8.55 -5.90 -25.92
C ARG A 249 10.07 -5.97 -25.84
N ARG A 250 10.72 -4.89 -25.39
CA ARG A 250 12.19 -4.74 -25.38
C ARG A 250 12.82 -4.90 -23.98
N GLY A 251 12.01 -5.15 -22.96
CA GLY A 251 12.53 -5.41 -21.61
C GLY A 251 13.35 -6.70 -21.56
N ASN A 252 14.43 -6.73 -20.77
CA ASN A 252 15.23 -7.92 -20.54
C ASN A 252 15.56 -8.13 -19.05
N LYS A 253 15.90 -9.38 -18.70
CA LYS A 253 16.17 -9.79 -17.32
C LYS A 253 17.36 -9.06 -16.69
N GLN A 254 18.41 -8.75 -17.46
CA GLN A 254 19.59 -8.08 -16.93
C GLN A 254 19.26 -6.64 -16.52
N GLY A 255 18.55 -5.89 -17.37
CA GLY A 255 18.06 -4.54 -17.08
C GLY A 255 17.09 -4.52 -15.91
N ALA A 256 16.19 -5.49 -15.82
CA ALA A 256 15.26 -5.64 -14.70
C ALA A 256 15.99 -5.81 -13.36
N ILE A 257 16.94 -6.75 -13.29
CA ILE A 257 17.68 -7.03 -12.05
C ILE A 257 18.65 -5.90 -11.72
N ALA A 258 19.46 -5.46 -12.67
CA ALA A 258 20.47 -4.42 -12.46
C ALA A 258 19.82 -3.08 -12.09
N GLY A 259 18.78 -2.66 -12.83
CA GLY A 259 18.06 -1.42 -12.56
C GLY A 259 17.41 -1.44 -11.18
N MET A 260 16.71 -2.53 -10.84
CA MET A 260 16.07 -2.68 -9.54
C MET A 260 17.09 -2.67 -8.38
N LEU A 261 18.18 -3.42 -8.49
CA LEU A 261 19.23 -3.46 -7.46
C LEU A 261 19.87 -2.08 -7.26
N VAL A 262 20.25 -1.41 -8.35
CA VAL A 262 20.85 -0.08 -8.26
C VAL A 262 19.85 0.93 -7.69
N GLY A 263 18.59 0.89 -8.12
CA GLY A 263 17.53 1.75 -7.58
C GLY A 263 17.32 1.55 -6.08
N ILE A 264 17.28 0.30 -5.61
CA ILE A 264 17.14 -0.03 -4.18
C ILE A 264 18.36 0.47 -3.40
N VAL A 265 19.58 0.22 -3.88
CA VAL A 265 20.81 0.65 -3.20
C VAL A 265 20.86 2.17 -3.10
N ILE A 266 20.55 2.89 -4.19
CA ILE A 266 20.50 4.35 -4.19
C ILE A 266 19.43 4.86 -3.24
N ALA A 267 18.23 4.27 -3.25
CA ALA A 267 17.18 4.65 -2.32
C ALA A 267 17.63 4.47 -0.87
N ILE A 268 18.22 3.32 -0.52
CA ILE A 268 18.74 3.04 0.83
C ILE A 268 19.82 4.06 1.24
N VAL A 269 20.84 4.26 0.41
CA VAL A 269 21.95 5.18 0.71
C VAL A 269 21.46 6.61 0.84
N LEU A 270 20.53 7.04 -0.01
CA LEU A 270 19.97 8.38 0.10
C LEU A 270 19.06 8.53 1.32
N THR A 271 18.30 7.51 1.70
CA THR A 271 17.47 7.53 2.92
C THR A 271 18.33 7.55 4.19
N THR A 272 19.51 6.92 4.21
CA THR A 272 20.39 6.99 5.39
C THR A 272 21.03 8.37 5.56
N ILE A 273 21.32 9.07 4.46
CA ILE A 273 21.90 10.42 4.48
C ILE A 273 20.80 11.49 4.65
N TYR A 274 19.65 11.29 4.01
CA TYR A 274 18.51 12.18 3.93
C TYR A 274 17.22 11.43 4.32
N PRO A 275 16.94 11.24 5.62
CA PRO A 275 15.86 10.37 6.09
C PRO A 275 14.45 10.82 5.69
N ASP A 276 14.24 12.13 5.55
CA ASP A 276 12.92 12.73 5.34
C ASP A 276 12.72 13.12 3.87
N ASP A 277 13.64 13.92 3.34
CA ASP A 277 13.63 14.45 1.98
C ASP A 277 15.03 14.94 1.57
N ILE A 278 15.25 15.20 0.28
CA ILE A 278 16.50 15.78 -0.24
C ILE A 278 16.26 17.27 -0.56
N PRO A 279 16.65 18.21 0.32
CA PRO A 279 16.30 19.63 0.17
C PRO A 279 16.89 20.24 -1.11
N ALA A 280 18.12 19.84 -1.47
CA ALA A 280 18.83 20.32 -2.66
C ALA A 280 18.10 20.01 -3.97
N LEU A 281 17.20 19.02 -3.98
CA LEU A 281 16.41 18.63 -5.14
C LEU A 281 14.94 19.06 -5.00
N GLY A 282 14.67 20.11 -4.24
CA GLY A 282 13.31 20.60 -3.99
C GLY A 282 12.49 19.66 -3.09
N SER A 283 13.15 18.95 -2.18
CA SER A 283 12.56 17.95 -1.27
C SER A 283 12.00 16.71 -1.97
N LEU A 284 12.69 16.24 -3.02
CA LEU A 284 12.41 14.91 -3.58
C LEU A 284 12.72 13.82 -2.56
N THR A 285 11.92 12.75 -2.55
CA THR A 285 12.23 11.56 -1.75
C THR A 285 13.28 10.70 -2.44
N SER A 286 14.10 10.01 -1.64
CA SER A 286 15.15 9.08 -2.13
C SER A 286 14.62 8.03 -3.10
N GLY A 287 13.39 7.56 -2.90
CA GLY A 287 12.71 6.57 -3.75
C GLY A 287 12.55 7.03 -5.19
N ILE A 288 12.28 8.32 -5.44
CA ILE A 288 12.18 8.86 -6.80
C ILE A 288 13.53 8.87 -7.48
N ILE A 289 14.58 9.27 -6.76
CA ILE A 289 15.93 9.27 -7.31
C ILE A 289 16.35 7.84 -7.66
N GLY A 290 16.15 6.88 -6.74
CA GLY A 290 16.36 5.47 -7.02
C GLY A 290 15.60 4.98 -8.26
N LEU A 291 14.33 5.41 -8.42
CA LEU A 291 13.50 5.04 -9.56
C LEU A 291 14.05 5.57 -10.89
N ILE A 292 14.57 6.80 -10.91
CA ILE A 292 15.17 7.41 -12.11
C ILE A 292 16.38 6.59 -12.57
N PHE A 293 17.27 6.22 -11.64
CA PHE A 293 18.43 5.38 -11.95
C PHE A 293 18.02 3.97 -12.40
N ASN A 294 17.03 3.39 -11.73
CA ASN A 294 16.46 2.10 -12.09
C ASN A 294 15.92 2.10 -13.53
N ALA A 295 15.07 3.08 -13.86
CA ALA A 295 14.52 3.25 -15.20
C ALA A 295 15.61 3.51 -16.24
N GLY A 296 16.60 4.35 -15.93
CA GLY A 296 17.74 4.63 -16.81
C GLY A 296 18.54 3.39 -17.15
N ILE A 297 18.88 2.57 -16.14
CA ILE A 297 19.61 1.31 -16.34
C ILE A 297 18.75 0.30 -17.11
N PHE A 298 17.47 0.20 -16.77
CA PHE A 298 16.55 -0.69 -17.49
C PHE A 298 16.50 -0.35 -18.98
N VAL A 299 16.33 0.93 -19.32
CA VAL A 299 16.28 1.42 -20.70
C VAL A 299 17.64 1.23 -21.39
N ALA A 300 18.75 1.55 -20.72
CA ALA A 300 20.08 1.33 -21.26
C ALA A 300 20.32 -0.14 -21.62
N CYS A 301 19.97 -1.07 -20.73
CA CYS A 301 20.04 -2.50 -20.99
C CYS A 301 19.06 -2.94 -22.09
N ALA A 302 17.85 -2.37 -22.15
CA ALA A 302 16.88 -2.69 -23.20
C ALA A 302 17.35 -2.28 -24.60
N ILE A 303 18.17 -1.24 -24.70
CA ILE A 303 18.77 -0.79 -25.97
C ILE A 303 20.04 -1.58 -26.29
N ALA A 304 20.91 -1.78 -25.30
CA ALA A 304 22.22 -2.39 -25.49
C ALA A 304 22.14 -3.92 -25.71
N ILE A 305 21.20 -4.59 -25.05
CA ILE A 305 21.10 -6.04 -25.05
C ILE A 305 20.00 -6.48 -26.01
N LYS A 306 20.41 -7.09 -27.13
CA LYS A 306 19.47 -7.64 -28.11
C LYS A 306 18.90 -8.97 -27.60
N PRO A 307 17.56 -9.13 -27.53
CA PRO A 307 16.95 -10.40 -27.15
C PRO A 307 17.22 -11.48 -28.20
N SER A 308 17.25 -12.74 -27.77
CA SER A 308 17.34 -13.87 -28.70
C SER A 308 16.06 -13.99 -29.54
N ALA A 309 16.14 -14.60 -30.73
CA ALA A 309 14.97 -14.81 -31.58
C ALA A 309 13.87 -15.63 -30.86
N GLU A 310 14.26 -16.57 -30.00
CA GLU A 310 13.35 -17.34 -29.16
C GLU A 310 12.61 -16.47 -28.15
N GLU A 311 13.32 -15.56 -27.48
CA GLU A 311 12.71 -14.65 -26.50
C GLU A 311 11.76 -13.65 -27.17
N VAL A 312 12.13 -13.13 -28.35
CA VAL A 312 11.23 -12.28 -29.15
C VAL A 312 9.95 -13.02 -29.49
N ARG A 313 10.04 -14.27 -29.94
CA ARG A 313 8.85 -15.09 -30.26
C ARG A 313 7.97 -15.30 -29.04
N ARG A 314 8.58 -15.65 -27.90
CA ARG A 314 7.86 -15.84 -26.62
C ARG A 314 7.13 -14.58 -26.19
N VAL A 315 7.78 -13.42 -26.28
CA VAL A 315 7.18 -12.13 -25.93
C VAL A 315 6.04 -11.80 -26.91
N ASP A 316 6.25 -11.97 -28.21
CA ASP A 316 5.21 -11.70 -29.20
C ASP A 316 3.97 -12.59 -29.01
N GLU A 317 4.15 -13.86 -28.65
CA GLU A 317 3.05 -14.77 -28.29
C GLU A 317 2.25 -14.27 -27.07
N LEU A 318 2.93 -13.78 -26.01
CA LEU A 318 2.28 -13.18 -24.83
C LEU A 318 1.47 -11.93 -25.20
N PHE A 319 2.01 -11.05 -26.03
CA PHE A 319 1.30 -9.86 -26.50
C PHE A 319 0.13 -10.22 -27.42
N ALA A 320 0.24 -11.28 -28.23
CA ALA A 320 -0.84 -11.76 -29.08
C ALA A 320 -2.00 -12.35 -28.25
N MET A 321 -1.70 -13.10 -27.19
CA MET A 321 -2.71 -13.61 -26.24
C MET A 321 -3.47 -12.48 -25.53
N ALA A 322 -2.80 -11.36 -25.25
CA ALA A 322 -3.40 -10.20 -24.59
C ALA A 322 -4.18 -9.29 -25.57
N ALA A 323 -4.04 -9.47 -26.88
CA ALA A 323 -4.74 -8.65 -27.85
C ALA A 323 -6.26 -8.92 -27.78
N PRO A 324 -7.12 -7.88 -27.75
CA PRO A 324 -8.55 -8.08 -27.73
C PRO A 324 -8.97 -8.89 -28.95
N ALA A 325 -9.67 -10.00 -28.74
CA ALA A 325 -10.26 -10.78 -29.81
C ALA A 325 -11.12 -9.82 -30.64
N ARG A 326 -10.72 -9.55 -31.88
CA ARG A 326 -11.56 -8.83 -32.83
C ARG A 326 -12.82 -9.68 -32.98
N HIS A 327 -13.91 -9.29 -32.32
CA HIS A 327 -15.22 -9.83 -32.65
C HIS A 327 -15.45 -9.49 -34.12
N GLY A 328 -15.26 -10.50 -34.98
CA GLY A 328 -15.51 -10.38 -36.41
C GLY A 328 -16.93 -9.89 -36.61
N VAL A 329 -17.07 -8.75 -37.27
CA VAL A 329 -18.32 -8.31 -37.86
C VAL A 329 -18.82 -9.48 -38.72
N ARG A 330 -19.94 -10.11 -38.32
CA ARG A 330 -20.61 -11.09 -39.18
C ARG A 330 -20.96 -10.36 -40.48
N PRO A 331 -20.63 -10.92 -41.66
CA PRO A 331 -21.11 -10.34 -42.91
C PRO A 331 -22.63 -10.29 -42.83
N ILE A 332 -23.21 -9.12 -43.04
CA ILE A 332 -24.64 -9.01 -43.32
C ILE A 332 -24.86 -9.83 -44.60
N ALA A 333 -25.47 -11.00 -44.45
CA ALA A 333 -25.96 -11.75 -45.59
C ALA A 333 -26.95 -10.83 -46.32
N ALA A 334 -26.59 -10.42 -47.54
CA ALA A 334 -27.51 -9.75 -48.43
C ALA A 334 -28.68 -10.72 -48.68
N MET A 335 -29.85 -10.39 -48.13
CA MET A 335 -31.10 -11.02 -48.54
C MET A 335 -31.44 -10.46 -49.93
N GLY A 336 -31.43 -11.34 -50.92
CA GLY A 336 -32.16 -11.15 -52.17
C GLY A 336 -33.65 -11.40 -51.98
#